data_AF-A0A9W3SJM8-F1
#
_entry.id   AF-A0A9W3SJM8-F1
#
_cell.length_a   1.000
_cell.length_b   1.000
_cell.length_c   1.000
_cell.angle_alpha   90.00
_cell.angle_beta   90.00
_cell.angle_gamma   90.00
#
_symmetry.space_group_name_H-M   'P 1'
#
loop_
_entity.id
_entity.type
_entity.pdbx_description
1 polymer ?
#
loop_
_entity_poly.entity_id
_entity_poly.type
_entity_poly.pdbx_seq_one_letter_code
_entity_poly.pdbx_strand_id
1 'polypeptide(L)'
;MKKNQNADKAELYSGNRAAVGDRLKEYMETHNLKQVDIIEKTKPFSTSKLKITKTDLSQYVNNKTEPRSDKLHLLAKALDVDEAWLLGFDEHAHKPSHHNSTSRDENESQQADLDDDDTIFTFQGRPIPPEDLKIIRRLLKNDDDE
;
A
#
# COMPACT_ATOMS: atom_id res chain seq x y z
N MET A 1 -15.78 -6.93 39.95
CA MET A 1 -15.15 -8.25 39.69
C MET A 1 -16.04 -9.03 38.73
N LYS A 2 -15.63 -9.58 37.59
CA LYS A 2 -14.38 -9.59 36.83
C LYS A 2 -14.86 -9.71 35.37
N LYS A 3 -14.39 -8.82 34.49
CA LYS A 3 -14.54 -9.01 33.04
C LYS A 3 -13.89 -10.36 32.72
N ASN A 4 -14.63 -11.23 32.03
CA ASN A 4 -14.17 -12.58 31.75
C ASN A 4 -13.10 -12.50 30.67
N GLN A 5 -11.83 -12.53 31.09
CA GLN A 5 -10.62 -12.36 30.28
C GLN A 5 -10.29 -13.61 29.44
N ASN A 6 -11.29 -14.25 28.84
CA ASN A 6 -11.08 -15.46 28.05
C ASN A 6 -11.74 -15.42 26.66
N ALA A 7 -12.11 -14.24 26.18
CA ALA A 7 -12.49 -14.01 24.79
C ALA A 7 -11.36 -13.33 23.98
N ASP A 8 -10.50 -12.55 24.63
CA ASP A 8 -9.47 -11.72 23.99
C ASP A 8 -8.23 -12.50 23.47
N LYS A 9 -8.22 -13.84 23.49
CA LYS A 9 -7.03 -14.66 23.15
C LYS A 9 -7.17 -15.51 21.88
N ALA A 10 -8.34 -15.51 21.24
CA ALA A 10 -8.53 -16.10 19.90
C ALA A 10 -8.28 -15.10 18.76
N GLU A 11 -8.19 -13.81 19.08
CA GLU A 11 -8.09 -12.71 18.11
C GLU A 11 -6.68 -12.45 17.57
N LEU A 12 -5.65 -13.14 18.08
CA LEU A 12 -4.27 -12.77 17.75
C LEU A 12 -3.70 -13.45 16.48
N TYR A 13 -4.32 -14.53 15.95
CA TYR A 13 -3.80 -15.23 14.76
C TYR A 13 -4.86 -15.98 13.92
N SER A 14 -6.11 -15.49 13.85
CA SER A 14 -6.96 -15.85 12.70
C SER A 14 -6.57 -14.91 11.57
N GLY A 15 -5.90 -15.40 10.53
CA GLY A 15 -5.67 -14.62 9.30
C GLY A 15 -7.01 -14.29 8.66
N ASN A 16 -7.66 -13.25 9.14
CA ASN A 16 -9.00 -12.85 8.77
C ASN A 16 -8.90 -11.99 7.51
N ARG A 17 -8.73 -12.63 6.35
CA ARG A 17 -8.76 -11.92 5.06
C ARG A 17 -10.18 -11.43 4.82
N ALA A 18 -10.44 -10.18 5.17
CA ALA A 18 -11.72 -9.53 4.87
C ALA A 18 -11.93 -9.47 3.35
N ALA A 19 -13.16 -9.68 2.89
CA ALA A 19 -13.47 -9.48 1.48
C ALA A 19 -13.53 -7.98 1.16
N VAL A 20 -13.31 -7.63 -0.11
CA VAL A 20 -13.35 -6.22 -0.54
C VAL A 20 -14.68 -5.55 -0.20
N GLY A 21 -15.79 -6.28 -0.27
CA GLY A 21 -17.09 -5.75 0.10
C GLY A 21 -17.22 -5.39 1.58
N ASP A 22 -16.55 -6.13 2.46
CA ASP A 22 -16.58 -5.87 3.90
C ASP A 22 -15.74 -4.64 4.24
N ARG A 23 -14.56 -4.48 3.61
CA ARG A 23 -13.75 -3.26 3.69
C ARG A 23 -14.46 -2.04 3.13
N LEU A 24 -15.19 -2.18 2.02
CA LEU A 24 -16.02 -1.11 1.48
C LEU A 24 -17.15 -0.71 2.43
N LYS A 25 -17.77 -1.66 3.15
CA LYS A 25 -18.77 -1.35 4.18
C LYS A 25 -18.15 -0.63 5.37
N GLU A 26 -17.02 -1.12 5.87
CA GLU A 26 -16.27 -0.50 6.97
C GLU A 26 -15.91 0.95 6.63
N TYR A 27 -15.42 1.19 5.42
CA TYR A 27 -15.12 2.54 4.93
C TYR A 27 -16.38 3.42 4.85
N MET A 28 -17.49 2.88 4.31
CA MET A 28 -18.77 3.60 4.25
C MET A 28 -19.29 3.97 5.64
N GLU A 29 -19.23 3.07 6.60
CA GLU A 29 -19.71 3.29 7.97
C GLU A 29 -18.84 4.34 8.69
N THR A 30 -17.51 4.21 8.58
CA THR A 30 -16.55 5.13 9.21
C THR A 30 -16.68 6.56 8.69
N HIS A 31 -16.92 6.72 7.39
CA HIS A 31 -17.07 8.04 6.76
C HIS A 31 -18.52 8.50 6.59
N ASN A 32 -19.49 7.71 7.08
CA ASN A 32 -20.93 7.95 6.92
C ASN A 32 -21.34 8.20 5.45
N LEU A 33 -20.80 7.38 4.55
CA LEU A 33 -21.01 7.46 3.10
C LEU A 33 -21.99 6.39 2.62
N LYS A 34 -22.72 6.70 1.57
CA LYS A 34 -23.54 5.75 0.82
C LYS A 34 -22.76 5.22 -0.39
N GLN A 35 -23.24 4.12 -0.96
CA GLN A 35 -22.72 3.59 -2.22
C GLN A 35 -22.68 4.64 -3.34
N VAL A 36 -23.68 5.53 -3.39
CA VAL A 36 -23.69 6.63 -4.38
C VAL A 36 -22.51 7.57 -4.19
N ASP A 37 -22.12 7.87 -2.96
CA ASP A 37 -21.04 8.82 -2.65
C ASP A 37 -19.67 8.23 -3.04
N ILE A 38 -19.48 6.91 -2.89
CA ILE A 38 -18.29 6.22 -3.41
C ILE A 38 -18.23 6.34 -4.94
N ILE A 39 -19.35 6.15 -5.63
CA ILE A 39 -19.39 6.31 -7.09
C ILE A 39 -18.98 7.76 -7.44
N GLU A 40 -19.48 8.75 -6.71
CA GLU A 40 -19.10 10.16 -6.93
C GLU A 40 -17.61 10.41 -6.72
N LYS A 41 -17.01 9.84 -5.68
CA LYS A 41 -15.55 9.88 -5.43
C LYS A 41 -14.74 9.23 -6.54
N THR A 42 -15.27 8.20 -7.21
CA THR A 42 -14.56 7.55 -8.33
C THR A 42 -14.67 8.32 -9.66
N LYS A 43 -15.65 9.23 -9.82
CA LYS A 43 -15.84 10.01 -11.05
C LYS A 43 -14.58 10.76 -11.53
N PRO A 44 -13.83 11.51 -10.69
CA PRO A 44 -12.64 12.24 -11.13
C PRO A 44 -11.51 11.35 -11.66
N PHE A 45 -11.45 10.09 -11.23
CA PHE A 45 -10.43 9.13 -11.65
C PHE A 45 -10.94 8.16 -12.73
N SER A 46 -12.23 8.22 -13.06
CA SER A 46 -12.86 7.38 -14.07
C SER A 46 -12.49 7.84 -15.48
N THR A 47 -12.30 6.88 -16.38
CA THR A 47 -12.02 7.10 -17.82
C THR A 47 -13.13 6.49 -18.67
N SER A 48 -13.22 6.82 -19.96
CA SER A 48 -14.21 6.26 -20.90
C SER A 48 -14.30 4.72 -20.90
N LYS A 49 -13.19 4.03 -20.59
CA LYS A 49 -13.11 2.56 -20.50
C LYS A 49 -13.21 2.01 -19.07
N LEU A 50 -12.96 2.83 -18.04
CA LEU A 50 -12.86 2.38 -16.65
C LEU A 50 -13.74 3.25 -15.76
N LYS A 51 -14.87 2.68 -15.32
CA LYS A 51 -15.86 3.34 -14.45
C LYS A 51 -16.48 2.34 -13.49
N ILE A 52 -16.84 2.80 -12.31
CA ILE A 52 -17.63 2.03 -11.34
C ILE A 52 -19.11 2.39 -11.53
N THR A 53 -19.93 1.41 -11.88
CA THR A 53 -21.38 1.58 -11.96
C THR A 53 -22.06 1.25 -10.63
N LYS A 54 -23.31 1.69 -10.45
CA LYS A 54 -24.11 1.35 -9.26
C LYS A 54 -24.28 -0.16 -9.08
N THR A 55 -24.42 -0.90 -10.18
CA THR A 55 -24.51 -2.37 -10.17
C THR A 55 -23.19 -2.99 -9.72
N ASP A 56 -22.06 -2.52 -10.27
CA ASP A 56 -20.73 -3.01 -9.87
C ASP A 56 -20.52 -2.83 -8.36
N LEU A 57 -20.74 -1.62 -7.86
CA LEU A 57 -20.48 -1.34 -6.44
C LEU A 57 -21.42 -2.12 -5.52
N SER A 58 -22.69 -2.29 -5.89
CA SER A 58 -23.62 -3.13 -5.14
C SER A 58 -23.20 -4.61 -5.13
N GLN A 59 -22.65 -5.12 -6.23
CA GLN A 59 -22.11 -6.48 -6.27
C GLN A 59 -20.87 -6.62 -5.38
N TYR A 60 -19.98 -5.63 -5.37
CA TYR A 60 -18.77 -5.63 -4.54
C TYR A 60 -19.12 -5.59 -3.06
N VAL A 61 -19.96 -4.64 -2.64
CA VAL A 61 -20.40 -4.49 -1.23
C VAL A 61 -21.12 -5.75 -0.72
N ASN A 62 -21.85 -6.45 -1.58
CA ASN A 62 -22.53 -7.69 -1.22
C ASN A 62 -21.65 -8.94 -1.40
N ASN A 63 -20.35 -8.79 -1.66
CA ASN A 63 -19.39 -9.88 -1.91
C ASN A 63 -19.84 -10.84 -3.03
N LYS A 64 -20.67 -10.38 -3.97
CA LYS A 64 -21.16 -11.19 -5.10
C LYS A 64 -20.11 -11.35 -6.19
N THR A 65 -19.19 -10.39 -6.30
CA THR A 65 -18.17 -10.34 -7.34
C THR A 65 -16.99 -9.56 -6.78
N GLU A 66 -15.77 -9.96 -7.14
CA GLU A 66 -14.57 -9.20 -6.80
C GLU A 66 -14.27 -8.16 -7.89
N PRO A 67 -13.84 -6.96 -7.52
CA PRO A 67 -13.37 -5.98 -8.50
C PRO A 67 -12.14 -6.52 -9.22
N ARG A 68 -12.08 -6.30 -10.54
CA ARG A 68 -10.85 -6.53 -11.31
C ARG A 68 -9.78 -5.54 -10.88
N SER A 69 -8.51 -5.88 -11.14
CA SER A 69 -7.34 -5.06 -10.74
C SER A 69 -7.47 -3.57 -11.15
N ASP A 70 -7.99 -3.27 -12.33
CA ASP A 70 -8.25 -1.90 -12.79
C ASP A 70 -9.29 -1.16 -11.93
N LYS A 71 -10.41 -1.83 -11.63
CA LYS A 71 -11.47 -1.27 -10.78
C LYS A 71 -11.07 -1.19 -9.31
N LEU A 72 -10.27 -2.14 -8.83
CA LEU A 72 -9.71 -2.14 -7.48
C LEU A 72 -8.78 -0.93 -7.31
N HIS A 73 -7.83 -0.73 -8.23
CA HIS A 73 -6.94 0.42 -8.23
C HIS A 73 -7.72 1.74 -8.28
N LEU A 74 -8.77 1.82 -9.10
CA LEU A 74 -9.64 2.99 -9.17
C LEU A 74 -10.33 3.26 -7.81
N LEU A 75 -10.83 2.23 -7.14
CA LEU A 75 -11.45 2.36 -5.82
C LEU A 75 -10.44 2.78 -4.76
N ALA A 76 -9.27 2.13 -4.71
CA ALA A 76 -8.17 2.46 -3.81
C ALA A 76 -7.79 3.94 -3.93
N LYS A 77 -7.53 4.39 -5.16
CA LYS A 77 -7.18 5.79 -5.45
C LYS A 77 -8.30 6.78 -5.12
N ALA A 78 -9.56 6.42 -5.34
CA ALA A 78 -10.70 7.30 -5.07
C ALA A 78 -11.02 7.43 -3.56
N LEU A 79 -10.69 6.39 -2.80
CA LEU A 79 -10.92 6.31 -1.35
C LEU A 79 -9.67 6.69 -0.55
N ASP A 80 -8.54 6.91 -1.21
CA ASP A 80 -7.24 7.21 -0.58
C ASP A 80 -6.81 6.10 0.40
N VAL A 81 -6.94 4.85 -0.03
CA VAL A 81 -6.59 3.65 0.74
C VAL A 81 -5.72 2.71 -0.09
N ASP A 82 -4.94 1.87 0.56
CA ASP A 82 -4.16 0.83 -0.11
C ASP A 82 -5.03 -0.27 -0.73
N GLU A 83 -4.62 -0.76 -1.91
CA GLU A 83 -5.24 -1.92 -2.54
C GLU A 83 -5.15 -3.17 -1.65
N ALA A 84 -4.05 -3.30 -0.91
CA ALA A 84 -3.84 -4.37 0.05
C ALA A 84 -4.88 -4.32 1.18
N TRP A 85 -5.14 -3.11 1.71
CA TRP A 85 -6.16 -2.91 2.73
C TRP A 85 -7.55 -3.29 2.21
N LEU A 86 -7.91 -2.85 1.00
CA LEU A 86 -9.18 -3.23 0.35
C LEU A 86 -9.29 -4.74 0.12
N LEU A 87 -8.19 -5.43 -0.18
CA LEU A 87 -8.16 -6.89 -0.34
C LEU A 87 -8.17 -7.66 0.99
N GLY A 88 -8.26 -6.95 2.12
CA GLY A 88 -8.31 -7.53 3.46
C GLY A 88 -6.95 -7.93 4.02
N PHE A 89 -5.86 -7.46 3.44
CA PHE A 89 -4.54 -7.58 4.06
C PHE A 89 -4.42 -6.48 5.12
N ASP A 90 -4.70 -6.82 6.38
CA ASP A 90 -4.41 -5.93 7.51
C ASP A 90 -2.89 -5.71 7.57
N GLU A 91 -2.47 -4.46 7.75
CA GLU A 91 -1.07 -3.98 7.73
C GLU A 91 -0.12 -4.66 8.75
N HIS A 92 -0.58 -5.65 9.50
CA HIS A 92 0.30 -6.49 10.33
C HIS A 92 0.98 -7.65 9.58
N ALA A 93 0.66 -7.88 8.29
CA ALA A 93 1.27 -8.95 7.49
C ALA A 93 2.42 -8.50 6.57
N HIS A 94 2.68 -7.20 6.41
CA HIS A 94 3.74 -6.71 5.53
C HIS A 94 4.64 -5.72 6.26
N LYS A 95 5.83 -6.21 6.64
CA LYS A 95 7.02 -5.36 6.73
C LYS A 95 7.08 -4.48 5.47
N PRO A 96 7.47 -3.20 5.57
CA PRO A 96 7.53 -2.31 4.41
C PRO A 96 8.56 -2.86 3.43
N SER A 97 8.09 -3.58 2.41
CA SER A 97 8.89 -3.92 1.25
C SER A 97 8.39 -3.05 0.11
N HIS A 98 9.15 -2.00 -0.13
CA HIS A 98 9.12 -1.11 -1.30
C HIS A 98 7.87 -0.26 -1.48
N HIS A 99 7.80 0.76 -0.63
CA HIS A 99 7.39 2.12 -0.99
C HIS A 99 7.89 2.47 -2.40
N ASN A 100 6.99 2.50 -3.39
CA ASN A 100 7.21 3.28 -4.60
C ASN A 100 7.03 4.76 -4.20
N SER A 101 8.09 5.32 -3.62
CA SER A 101 8.18 6.72 -3.20
C SER A 101 7.85 7.65 -4.36
N THR A 102 6.60 8.09 -4.45
CA THR A 102 6.23 9.32 -5.16
C THR A 102 5.65 10.32 -4.17
N SER A 103 6.38 10.54 -3.08
CA SER A 103 6.24 11.72 -2.24
C SER A 103 7.63 12.10 -1.78
N ARG A 104 8.12 13.15 -2.43
CA ARG A 104 9.37 13.83 -2.19
C ARG A 104 9.21 14.62 -0.90
N ASP A 105 9.55 13.99 0.22
CA ASP A 105 9.74 14.67 1.50
C ASP A 105 11.17 15.24 1.50
N GLU A 106 11.29 16.52 1.16
CA GLU A 106 12.53 17.27 1.20
C GLU A 106 12.74 17.77 2.64
N ASN A 107 13.47 17.04 3.48
CA ASN A 107 14.32 17.55 4.59
C ASN A 107 14.61 16.46 5.65
N GLU A 108 15.32 15.40 5.27
CA GLU A 108 16.29 14.80 6.16
C GLU A 108 17.59 14.67 5.36
N SER A 109 18.72 15.04 5.97
CA SER A 109 20.03 14.76 5.42
C SER A 109 20.18 13.23 5.31
N GLN A 110 19.81 12.68 4.15
CA GLN A 110 19.92 11.27 3.80
C GLN A 110 21.40 10.90 3.67
N GLN A 111 22.10 10.88 4.80
CA GLN A 111 23.37 10.20 4.94
C GLN A 111 23.04 8.71 5.05
N ALA A 112 23.32 7.96 4.00
CA ALA A 112 23.28 6.51 4.02
C ALA A 112 24.72 5.97 4.07
N ASP A 113 24.93 4.91 4.82
CA ASP A 113 26.21 4.20 4.81
C ASP A 113 26.30 3.36 3.53
N LEU A 114 27.43 3.45 2.82
CA LEU A 114 27.70 2.66 1.61
C LEU A 114 27.89 1.18 1.93
N ASP A 115 28.09 0.84 3.20
CA ASP A 115 28.30 -0.51 3.67
C ASP A 115 26.99 -1.23 4.08
N ASP A 116 25.83 -0.56 4.04
CA ASP A 116 24.53 -1.13 4.37
C ASP A 116 23.90 -1.88 3.17
N ASP A 117 23.65 -3.18 3.33
CA ASP A 117 23.03 -4.06 2.31
C ASP A 117 21.57 -3.68 1.97
N ASP A 118 20.91 -2.91 2.84
CA ASP A 118 19.51 -2.48 2.69
C ASP A 118 19.38 -1.13 1.95
N THR A 119 20.49 -0.48 1.57
CA THR A 119 20.48 0.84 0.89
C THR A 119 20.59 0.69 -0.63
N ILE A 120 19.59 1.19 -1.37
CA ILE A 120 19.62 1.27 -2.84
C ILE A 120 20.24 2.59 -3.27
N PHE A 121 21.53 2.56 -3.61
CA PHE A 121 22.19 3.69 -4.27
C PHE A 121 21.73 3.80 -5.72
N THR A 122 21.36 5.01 -6.15
CA THR A 122 20.94 5.27 -7.53
C THR A 122 21.83 6.32 -8.20
N PHE A 123 22.09 6.14 -9.49
CA PHE A 123 22.72 7.12 -10.35
C PHE A 123 21.74 7.45 -11.48
N GLN A 124 21.41 8.72 -11.66
CA GLN A 124 20.40 9.17 -12.64
C GLN A 124 19.04 8.45 -12.48
N GLY A 125 18.66 8.12 -11.25
CA GLY A 125 17.40 7.42 -10.95
C GLY A 125 17.39 5.93 -11.29
N ARG A 126 18.53 5.34 -11.64
CA ARG A 126 18.70 3.89 -11.84
C ARG A 126 19.53 3.29 -10.71
N PRO A 127 19.21 2.08 -10.21
CA PRO A 127 20.04 1.42 -9.21
C PRO A 127 21.44 1.17 -9.79
N ILE A 128 22.47 1.53 -9.01
CA ILE A 128 23.86 1.32 -9.40
C ILE A 128 24.16 -0.18 -9.28
N PRO A 129 24.73 -0.83 -10.31
CA PRO A 129 25.05 -2.24 -10.23
C PRO A 129 26.15 -2.50 -9.18
N PRO A 130 26.16 -3.68 -8.54
CA PRO A 130 27.10 -3.99 -7.46
C PRO A 130 28.59 -3.86 -7.84
N GLU A 131 28.94 -4.07 -9.11
CA GLU A 131 30.31 -3.92 -9.59
C GLU A 131 30.76 -2.45 -9.58
N ASP A 132 29.87 -1.53 -9.94
CA ASP A 132 30.15 -0.09 -9.95
C ASP A 132 30.18 0.49 -8.54
N LEU A 133 29.39 -0.08 -7.61
CA LEU A 133 29.46 0.27 -6.18
C LEU A 133 30.86 0.00 -5.61
N LYS A 134 31.54 -1.06 -6.05
CA LYS A 134 32.93 -1.33 -5.63
C LYS A 134 33.90 -0.27 -6.14
N ILE A 135 33.70 0.23 -7.36
CA ILE A 135 34.50 1.31 -7.95
C ILE A 135 34.29 2.60 -7.16
N ILE A 136 33.03 2.95 -6.87
CA ILE A 136 32.68 4.12 -6.08
C ILE A 136 33.24 4.01 -4.66
N ARG A 137 33.13 2.84 -4.03
CA ARG A 137 33.69 2.57 -2.69
C ARG A 137 35.20 2.71 -2.68
N ARG A 138 35.90 2.22 -3.71
CA ARG A 138 37.35 2.40 -3.86
C ARG A 138 37.74 3.86 -4.07
N LEU A 139 36.99 4.59 -4.90
CA LEU A 139 37.21 6.01 -5.14
C LEU A 139 37.00 6.87 -3.88
N LEU A 140 36.03 6.49 -3.03
CA LEU A 140 35.73 7.20 -1.79
C LEU A 140 36.68 6.87 -0.64
N LYS A 141 37.23 5.64 -0.59
CA LYS A 141 38.10 5.20 0.51
C LYS A 141 39.51 5.79 0.46
N ASN A 142 39.94 6.44 -0.62
CA ASN A 142 41.30 7.01 -0.79
C ASN A 142 42.40 6.04 -0.35
N ASP A 143 42.22 4.75 -0.60
CA ASP A 143 43.31 3.78 -0.48
C ASP A 143 44.16 3.92 -1.77
N ASP A 144 44.92 5.02 -1.83
CA ASP A 144 46.19 5.00 -2.56
C ASP A 144 47.06 3.99 -1.80
N ASP A 145 47.15 2.79 -2.34
CA ASP A 145 48.10 1.77 -1.93
C ASP A 145 49.52 2.40 -1.94
N GLU A 146 50.10 2.65 -0.76
CA GLU A 146 51.55 2.86 -0.58
C GLU A 146 52.26 1.51 -0.44
#